data_AF-A0A671WZM1-F1
#
_entry.id   AF-A0A671WZM1-F1
#
_cell.length_a   1.000
_cell.length_b   1.000
_cell.length_c   1.000
_cell.angle_alpha   90.00
_cell.angle_beta   90.00
_cell.angle_gamma   90.00
#
_symmetry.space_group_name_H-M   'P 1'
#
loop_
_entity.id
_entity.type
_entity.pdbx_description
1 polymer ?
#
loop_
_entity_poly.entity_id
_entity_poly.type
_entity_poly.pdbx_seq_one_letter_code
_entity_poly.pdbx_strand_id
1 'polypeptide(L)'
;LRVCSIVCCSDLICLFYHLTDCPLILTPAEVVVRFGDPVSVDCSIASTTDFLGMGWEAAFGGTGFEQKSSLTWTVEKVEEWNIYPQCYMTRKNGEQCSVTPDVTVYKTPDTVTLSGVDDGPMVERSAYMLDCNIANVAPLQNLTVIWYRDNEKLSTETFNGDTVTPVSVSSSLRVTADRHHNGALFRCEAVLHLGPELNLTTTSKPYTAVVQCEFIIYLFIIHDSGNYLLRATNKHGTATHTVYLDVLCKFYCLKLQKYFCMLLC
;
A
#
# COMPACT_ATOMS: atom_id res chain seq x y z
N LEU A 1 -19.74 -24.89 4.78
CA LEU A 1 -20.90 -23.97 4.75
C LEU A 1 -20.98 -23.36 3.36
N ARG A 2 -22.17 -23.42 2.74
CA ARG A 2 -22.80 -22.52 1.73
C ARG A 2 -21.84 -21.74 0.80
N VAL A 3 -22.03 -21.78 -0.52
CA VAL A 3 -23.06 -20.95 -1.19
C VAL A 3 -23.77 -21.71 -2.32
N CYS A 4 -25.08 -21.96 -2.17
CA CYS A 4 -25.98 -22.08 -3.32
C CYS A 4 -26.27 -20.67 -3.80
N SER A 5 -25.84 -20.32 -5.02
CA SER A 5 -26.30 -19.08 -5.66
C SER A 5 -27.74 -19.29 -6.13
N ILE A 6 -28.69 -18.81 -5.34
CA ILE A 6 -30.10 -18.70 -5.73
C ILE A 6 -30.22 -17.46 -6.61
N VAL A 7 -30.26 -17.65 -7.93
CA VAL A 7 -30.75 -16.62 -8.85
C VAL A 7 -32.25 -16.80 -8.94
N CYS A 8 -33.02 -16.03 -8.15
CA CYS A 8 -34.46 -15.91 -8.32
C CYS A 8 -34.74 -15.07 -9.57
N CYS A 9 -34.97 -15.73 -10.72
CA CYS A 9 -35.68 -15.12 -11.82
C CYS A 9 -37.18 -15.37 -11.59
N SER A 10 -37.98 -14.29 -11.64
CA SER A 10 -39.43 -14.33 -11.49
C SER A 10 -40.07 -15.32 -12.46
N ASP A 11 -41.02 -16.09 -11.94
CA ASP A 11 -41.90 -17.07 -12.59
C ASP A 11 -41.33 -18.49 -12.84
N LEU A 12 -41.68 -19.38 -11.89
CA LEU A 12 -42.00 -20.81 -12.04
C LEU A 12 -41.27 -21.60 -13.15
N ILE A 13 -39.96 -21.84 -13.00
CA ILE A 13 -39.26 -23.11 -13.28
C ILE A 13 -37.90 -23.03 -12.54
N CYS A 14 -37.76 -23.77 -11.44
CA CYS A 14 -36.42 -24.07 -10.91
C CYS A 14 -35.80 -25.11 -11.85
N LEU A 15 -35.00 -24.68 -12.83
CA LEU A 15 -34.09 -25.59 -13.50
C LEU A 15 -33.08 -26.06 -12.45
N PHE A 16 -33.25 -27.30 -12.00
CA PHE A 16 -32.20 -28.02 -11.29
C PHE A 16 -31.03 -28.15 -12.26
N TYR A 17 -30.07 -27.22 -12.20
CA TYR A 17 -28.74 -27.49 -12.71
C TYR A 17 -28.19 -28.63 -11.83
N HIS A 18 -28.15 -29.85 -12.38
CA HIS A 18 -27.24 -30.87 -11.92
C HIS A 18 -25.83 -30.31 -12.13
N LEU A 19 -25.31 -29.57 -11.16
CA LEU A 19 -23.87 -29.45 -10.98
C LEU A 19 -23.42 -30.88 -10.65
N THR A 20 -22.94 -31.59 -11.66
CA THR A 20 -22.23 -32.84 -11.48
C THR A 20 -20.99 -32.48 -10.66
N ASP A 21 -21.08 -32.73 -9.35
CA ASP A 21 -19.96 -32.53 -8.43
C ASP A 21 -18.75 -33.28 -9.01
N CYS A 22 -17.70 -32.52 -9.35
CA CYS A 22 -16.52 -33.08 -9.96
C CYS A 22 -15.64 -33.57 -8.81
N PRO A 23 -15.45 -34.90 -8.60
CA PRO A 23 -14.65 -35.46 -7.51
C PRO A 23 -13.15 -35.24 -7.73
N LEU A 24 -12.72 -34.02 -8.07
CA LEU A 24 -11.33 -33.63 -8.17
C LEU A 24 -10.97 -32.77 -6.96
N ILE A 25 -9.83 -33.08 -6.34
CA ILE A 25 -9.28 -32.36 -5.20
C ILE A 25 -7.96 -31.75 -5.64
N LEU A 26 -7.86 -30.43 -5.52
CA LEU A 26 -6.66 -29.66 -5.79
C LEU A 26 -5.87 -29.42 -4.49
N THR A 27 -4.56 -29.65 -4.54
CA THR A 27 -3.66 -29.42 -3.41
C THR A 27 -2.39 -28.68 -3.88
N PRO A 28 -2.24 -27.38 -3.54
CA PRO A 28 -3.26 -26.50 -2.96
C PRO A 28 -4.34 -26.08 -3.98
N ALA A 29 -5.49 -25.61 -3.50
CA ALA A 29 -6.55 -25.06 -4.37
C ALA A 29 -6.30 -23.61 -4.79
N GLU A 30 -5.60 -22.85 -3.95
CA GLU A 30 -5.16 -21.48 -4.21
C GLU A 30 -3.63 -21.44 -4.10
N VAL A 31 -2.96 -20.86 -5.08
CA VAL A 31 -1.49 -20.78 -5.13
C VAL A 31 -1.05 -19.38 -5.54
N VAL A 32 -0.04 -18.88 -4.85
CA VAL A 32 0.56 -17.57 -5.12
C VAL A 32 2.03 -17.76 -5.48
N VAL A 33 2.41 -17.30 -6.67
CA VAL A 33 3.76 -17.52 -7.22
C VAL A 33 4.33 -16.23 -7.77
N ARG A 34 5.62 -16.00 -7.53
CA ARG A 34 6.33 -14.85 -8.09
C ARG A 34 6.61 -15.11 -9.57
N PHE A 35 6.46 -14.09 -10.40
CA PHE A 35 6.86 -14.18 -11.80
C PHE A 35 8.31 -14.67 -11.95
N GLY A 36 8.52 -15.71 -12.75
CA GLY A 36 9.81 -16.35 -12.98
C GLY A 36 10.15 -17.50 -12.02
N ASP A 37 9.36 -17.73 -10.98
CA ASP A 37 9.57 -18.84 -10.04
C ASP A 37 8.78 -20.10 -10.49
N PRO A 38 9.18 -21.31 -10.06
CA PRO A 38 8.44 -22.54 -10.35
C PRO A 38 7.14 -22.64 -9.55
N VAL A 39 6.16 -23.36 -10.08
CA VAL A 39 4.90 -23.69 -9.37
C VAL A 39 4.46 -25.11 -9.67
N SER A 40 3.80 -25.74 -8.69
CA SER A 40 3.16 -27.03 -8.86
C SER A 40 1.85 -27.13 -8.09
N VAL A 41 0.85 -27.77 -8.68
CA VAL A 41 -0.43 -28.09 -8.03
C VAL A 41 -0.75 -29.55 -8.28
N ASP A 42 -1.04 -30.30 -7.22
CA ASP A 42 -1.50 -31.68 -7.35
C ASP A 42 -3.02 -31.72 -7.54
N CYS A 43 -3.46 -32.60 -8.44
CA CYS A 43 -4.86 -32.89 -8.63
C CYS A 43 -5.09 -34.38 -8.44
N SER A 44 -6.07 -34.74 -7.62
CA SER A 44 -6.39 -36.13 -7.30
C SER A 44 -7.89 -36.39 -7.39
N ILE A 45 -8.26 -37.62 -7.75
CA ILE A 45 -9.65 -38.05 -7.80
C ILE A 45 -10.09 -38.53 -6.41
N ALA A 46 -11.16 -37.93 -5.88
CA ALA A 46 -11.76 -38.29 -4.61
C ALA A 46 -12.44 -39.66 -4.68
N SER A 47 -11.77 -40.71 -4.18
CA SER A 47 -12.28 -42.05 -3.82
C SER A 47 -13.44 -42.63 -4.65
N THR A 48 -13.47 -42.39 -5.97
CA THR A 48 -14.42 -42.98 -6.91
C THR A 48 -13.69 -43.93 -7.84
N THR A 49 -14.35 -45.03 -8.20
CA THR A 49 -13.86 -45.99 -9.21
C THR A 49 -14.44 -45.74 -10.60
N ASP A 50 -15.27 -44.70 -10.75
CA ASP A 50 -15.91 -44.31 -12.01
C ASP A 50 -15.09 -43.27 -12.77
N PHE A 51 -13.85 -43.64 -13.11
CA PHE A 51 -13.00 -42.83 -13.99
C PHE A 51 -12.20 -43.73 -14.93
N LEU A 52 -11.81 -43.18 -16.08
CA LEU A 52 -10.87 -43.77 -17.03
C LEU A 52 -9.47 -43.19 -16.84
N GLY A 53 -9.39 -41.90 -16.51
CA GLY A 53 -8.14 -41.17 -16.32
C GLY A 53 -8.39 -39.69 -16.14
N MET A 54 -7.30 -38.95 -16.01
CA MET A 54 -7.30 -37.51 -15.79
C MET A 54 -6.14 -36.84 -16.51
N GLY A 55 -6.12 -35.52 -16.52
CA GLY A 55 -5.06 -34.75 -17.15
C GLY A 55 -5.11 -33.28 -16.75
N TRP A 56 -4.04 -32.57 -17.10
CA TRP A 56 -3.98 -31.12 -17.02
C TRP A 56 -3.99 -30.51 -18.42
N GLU A 57 -4.91 -29.59 -18.66
CA GLU A 57 -4.96 -28.72 -19.82
C GLU A 57 -4.51 -27.32 -19.42
N ALA A 58 -3.37 -26.89 -19.95
CA ALA A 58 -2.78 -25.60 -19.65
C ALA A 58 -1.88 -25.18 -20.82
N ALA A 59 -1.67 -23.87 -20.99
CA ALA A 59 -0.74 -23.35 -22.00
C ALA A 59 0.70 -23.85 -21.76
N PHE A 60 1.07 -24.08 -20.49
CA PHE A 60 2.38 -24.59 -20.07
C PHE A 60 2.20 -25.69 -19.04
N GLY A 61 3.06 -26.72 -19.09
CA GLY A 61 3.04 -27.82 -18.11
C GLY A 61 1.83 -28.75 -18.22
N GLY A 62 1.03 -28.65 -19.28
CA GLY A 62 -0.08 -29.59 -19.53
C GLY A 62 0.44 -31.02 -19.69
N THR A 63 -0.27 -31.99 -19.11
CA THR A 63 0.14 -33.40 -19.13
C THR A 63 -0.54 -34.21 -20.22
N GLY A 64 -1.67 -33.72 -20.77
CA GLY A 64 -2.56 -34.56 -21.56
C GLY A 64 -3.25 -35.64 -20.71
N PHE A 65 -3.95 -36.56 -21.38
CA PHE A 65 -4.71 -37.61 -20.72
C PHE A 65 -3.82 -38.76 -20.25
N GLU A 66 -3.97 -39.14 -18.99
CA GLU A 66 -3.22 -40.20 -18.33
C GLU A 66 -4.18 -41.11 -17.55
N GLN A 67 -3.95 -42.43 -17.60
CA GLN A 67 -4.71 -43.42 -16.84
C GLN A 67 -4.23 -43.49 -15.38
N LYS A 68 -4.29 -42.34 -14.69
CA LYS A 68 -3.89 -42.17 -13.29
C LYS A 68 -5.03 -41.53 -12.50
N SER A 69 -4.98 -41.68 -11.18
CA SER A 69 -5.94 -41.09 -10.23
C SER A 69 -5.39 -39.84 -9.53
N SER A 70 -4.13 -39.49 -9.78
CA SER A 70 -3.48 -38.26 -9.31
C SER A 70 -2.40 -37.86 -10.30
N LEU A 71 -2.31 -36.57 -10.56
CA LEU A 71 -1.36 -35.93 -11.45
C LEU A 71 -1.04 -34.52 -10.94
N THR A 72 0.24 -34.20 -10.97
CA THR A 72 0.73 -32.89 -10.60
C THR A 72 1.00 -32.05 -11.85
N TRP A 73 0.39 -30.87 -11.92
CA TRP A 73 0.78 -29.84 -12.87
C TRP A 73 2.03 -29.14 -12.36
N THR A 74 3.05 -29.01 -13.20
CA THR A 74 4.32 -28.37 -12.84
C THR A 74 4.77 -27.43 -13.95
N VAL A 75 5.18 -26.23 -13.58
CA VAL A 75 5.80 -25.25 -14.46
C VAL A 75 7.12 -24.83 -13.82
N GLU A 76 8.23 -25.05 -14.53
CA GLU A 76 9.57 -24.72 -14.01
C GLU A 76 9.80 -23.21 -13.87
N LYS A 77 9.17 -22.42 -14.74
CA LYS A 77 9.32 -20.98 -14.78
C LYS A 77 8.03 -20.32 -15.24
N VAL A 78 7.38 -19.57 -14.36
CA VAL A 78 6.16 -18.82 -14.68
C VAL A 78 6.51 -17.57 -15.48
N GLU A 79 6.13 -17.52 -16.76
CA GLU A 79 6.42 -16.39 -17.65
C GLU A 79 5.15 -15.71 -18.22
N GLU A 80 3.97 -16.17 -17.80
CA GLU A 80 2.68 -15.55 -18.10
C GLU A 80 2.04 -14.99 -16.83
N TRP A 81 1.38 -13.83 -16.95
CA TRP A 81 0.68 -13.19 -15.83
C TRP A 81 -0.69 -13.78 -15.56
N ASN A 82 -1.31 -14.36 -16.60
CA ASN A 82 -2.65 -14.90 -16.52
C ASN A 82 -2.65 -16.38 -16.91
N ILE A 83 -2.74 -17.28 -15.93
CA ILE A 83 -2.62 -18.73 -16.12
C ILE A 83 -3.89 -19.39 -15.59
N TYR A 84 -4.50 -20.23 -16.43
CA TYR A 84 -5.71 -20.99 -16.10
C TYR A 84 -5.50 -22.49 -16.38
N PRO A 85 -4.78 -23.21 -15.51
CA PRO A 85 -4.58 -24.64 -15.70
C PRO A 85 -5.85 -25.38 -15.29
N GLN A 86 -6.36 -26.26 -16.13
CA GLN A 86 -7.57 -27.04 -15.84
C GLN A 86 -7.20 -28.48 -15.59
N CYS A 87 -7.47 -28.97 -14.38
CA CYS A 87 -7.41 -30.40 -14.11
C CYS A 87 -8.75 -31.01 -14.53
N TYR A 88 -8.73 -31.93 -15.48
CA TYR A 88 -9.92 -32.62 -15.94
C TYR A 88 -9.84 -34.12 -15.66
N MET A 89 -10.99 -34.76 -15.52
CA MET A 89 -11.10 -36.21 -15.52
C MET A 89 -12.18 -36.69 -16.48
N THR A 90 -12.02 -37.91 -16.96
CA THR A 90 -12.99 -38.57 -17.85
C THR A 90 -13.56 -39.80 -17.14
N ARG A 91 -14.88 -39.90 -17.09
CA ARG A 91 -15.63 -41.03 -16.53
C ARG A 91 -15.70 -42.20 -17.51
N LYS A 92 -16.08 -43.39 -17.03
CA LYS A 92 -16.21 -44.60 -17.88
C LYS A 92 -17.32 -44.49 -18.93
N ASN A 93 -18.33 -43.66 -18.67
CA ASN A 93 -19.40 -43.34 -19.60
C ASN A 93 -19.01 -42.29 -20.67
N GLY A 94 -17.78 -41.77 -20.63
CA GLY A 94 -17.27 -40.74 -21.54
C GLY A 94 -17.53 -39.29 -21.12
N GLU A 95 -18.23 -39.06 -20.01
CA GLU A 95 -18.47 -37.71 -19.47
C GLU A 95 -17.17 -37.12 -18.89
N GLN A 96 -16.96 -35.82 -19.07
CA GLN A 96 -15.83 -35.09 -18.52
C GLN A 96 -16.27 -34.01 -17.55
N CYS A 97 -15.44 -33.77 -16.53
CA CYS A 97 -15.53 -32.60 -15.68
C CYS A 97 -14.14 -32.08 -15.34
N SER A 98 -14.05 -30.82 -14.95
CA SER A 98 -12.78 -30.18 -14.61
C SER A 98 -12.91 -29.22 -13.43
N VAL A 99 -11.76 -28.95 -12.82
CA VAL A 99 -11.56 -27.94 -11.78
C VAL A 99 -10.32 -27.11 -12.10
N THR A 100 -10.31 -25.85 -11.69
CA THR A 100 -9.23 -24.90 -11.94
C THR A 100 -8.73 -24.38 -10.59
N PRO A 101 -7.43 -24.43 -10.28
CA PRO A 101 -6.89 -23.76 -9.10
C PRO A 101 -6.92 -22.24 -9.30
N ASP A 102 -7.04 -21.50 -8.20
CA ASP A 102 -6.81 -20.06 -8.23
C ASP A 102 -5.31 -19.78 -8.20
N VAL A 103 -4.78 -19.17 -9.27
CA VAL A 103 -3.35 -18.89 -9.43
C VAL A 103 -3.15 -17.40 -9.45
N THR A 104 -2.53 -16.85 -8.41
CA THR A 104 -2.09 -15.44 -8.38
C THR A 104 -0.61 -15.36 -8.73
N VAL A 105 -0.30 -14.81 -9.91
CA VAL A 105 1.07 -14.46 -10.28
C VAL A 105 1.37 -13.05 -9.81
N TYR A 106 2.46 -12.85 -9.07
CA TYR A 106 2.78 -11.55 -8.50
C TYR A 106 4.19 -11.07 -8.81
N LYS A 107 4.37 -9.76 -8.66
CA LYS A 107 5.66 -9.07 -8.71
C LYS A 107 5.63 -7.88 -7.76
N THR A 108 6.59 -7.84 -6.84
CA THR A 108 6.82 -6.67 -5.98
C THR A 108 7.25 -5.47 -6.83
N PRO A 109 7.01 -4.23 -6.39
CA PRO A 109 7.50 -3.05 -7.10
C PRO A 109 9.01 -3.13 -7.37
N ASP A 110 9.44 -2.68 -8.55
CA ASP A 110 10.87 -2.55 -8.85
C ASP A 110 11.51 -1.44 -8.01
N THR A 111 10.77 -0.33 -7.87
CA THR A 111 11.18 0.83 -7.07
C THR A 111 9.96 1.49 -6.44
N VAL A 112 10.16 2.03 -5.23
CA VAL A 112 9.24 2.94 -4.58
C VAL A 112 10.00 4.22 -4.26
N THR A 113 9.61 5.32 -4.91
CA THR A 113 10.33 6.60 -4.80
C THR A 113 9.38 7.70 -4.37
N LEU A 114 9.81 8.49 -3.40
CA LEU A 114 9.07 9.63 -2.90
C LEU A 114 9.70 10.92 -3.46
N SER A 115 8.88 11.77 -4.06
CA SER A 115 9.28 13.07 -4.61
C SER A 115 8.35 14.17 -4.11
N GLY A 116 8.90 15.36 -3.82
CA GLY A 116 8.09 16.57 -3.68
C GLY A 116 7.76 17.13 -5.05
N VAL A 117 6.52 17.59 -5.24
CA VAL A 117 6.11 18.24 -6.50
C VAL A 117 6.71 19.63 -6.63
N ASP A 118 6.91 20.33 -5.51
CA ASP A 118 7.44 21.68 -5.46
C ASP A 118 8.95 21.69 -5.21
N ASP A 119 9.68 22.53 -5.95
CA ASP A 119 11.10 22.76 -5.74
C ASP A 119 11.34 23.67 -4.53
N GLY A 120 12.27 23.25 -3.66
CA GLY A 120 12.74 24.05 -2.53
C GLY A 120 12.15 23.66 -1.18
N PRO A 121 12.52 24.39 -0.11
CA PRO A 121 12.04 24.09 1.23
C PRO A 121 10.56 24.47 1.40
N MET A 122 9.89 23.73 2.28
CA MET A 122 8.50 24.00 2.63
C MET A 122 8.36 25.31 3.40
N VAL A 123 7.31 26.10 3.16
CA VAL A 123 6.99 27.34 3.86
C VAL A 123 5.89 27.08 4.86
N GLU A 124 6.08 27.50 6.11
CA GLU A 124 5.11 27.28 7.19
C GLU A 124 3.69 27.71 6.78
N ARG A 125 2.69 26.87 7.08
CA ARG A 125 1.26 27.03 6.75
C ARG A 125 0.90 26.88 5.27
N SER A 126 1.88 26.75 4.37
CA SER A 126 1.61 26.39 2.98
C SER A 126 1.39 24.88 2.83
N ALA A 127 0.57 24.52 1.84
CA ALA A 127 0.31 23.13 1.49
C ALA A 127 1.26 22.67 0.37
N TYR A 128 1.77 21.46 0.51
CA TYR A 128 2.70 20.80 -0.40
C TYR A 128 2.15 19.44 -0.82
N MET A 129 2.51 19.01 -2.02
CA MET A 129 2.19 17.69 -2.54
C MET A 129 3.45 16.81 -2.54
N LEU A 130 3.35 15.64 -1.94
CA LEU A 130 4.34 14.57 -2.05
C LEU A 130 3.75 13.45 -2.89
N ASP A 131 4.52 12.95 -3.84
CA ASP A 131 4.14 11.82 -4.68
C ASP A 131 5.00 10.60 -4.33
N CYS A 132 4.33 9.46 -4.15
CA CYS A 132 4.93 8.16 -4.00
C CYS A 132 4.74 7.40 -5.30
N ASN A 133 5.80 7.29 -6.09
CA ASN A 133 5.79 6.57 -7.36
C ASN A 133 6.19 5.11 -7.13
N ILE A 134 5.34 4.18 -7.59
CA ILE A 134 5.50 2.73 -7.46
C ILE A 134 5.64 2.15 -8.87
N ALA A 135 6.79 1.56 -9.18
CA ALA A 135 7.10 1.08 -10.52
C ALA A 135 6.84 -0.43 -10.68
N ASN A 136 6.11 -0.79 -11.75
CA ASN A 136 5.95 -2.16 -12.27
C ASN A 136 5.55 -3.21 -11.24
N VAL A 137 4.50 -2.93 -10.46
CA VAL A 137 3.92 -3.84 -9.47
C VAL A 137 2.76 -4.62 -10.08
N ALA A 138 2.58 -5.87 -9.64
CA ALA A 138 1.43 -6.70 -10.01
C ALA A 138 1.07 -7.71 -8.89
N PRO A 139 -0.21 -8.05 -8.73
CA PRO A 139 -1.36 -7.45 -9.39
C PRO A 139 -1.79 -6.13 -8.70
N LEU A 140 -2.41 -5.20 -9.43
CA LEU A 140 -2.70 -3.87 -8.91
C LEU A 140 -3.77 -3.86 -7.80
N GLN A 141 -4.80 -4.69 -7.92
CA GLN A 141 -5.89 -4.80 -6.94
C GLN A 141 -5.42 -5.20 -5.54
N ASN A 142 -4.24 -5.79 -5.43
CA ASN A 142 -3.67 -6.26 -4.17
C ASN A 142 -2.72 -5.23 -3.54
N LEU A 143 -2.50 -4.08 -4.19
CA LEU A 143 -1.61 -3.03 -3.71
C LEU A 143 -2.35 -2.06 -2.78
N THR A 144 -1.75 -1.85 -1.62
CA THR A 144 -2.09 -0.77 -0.68
C THR A 144 -0.87 0.13 -0.51
N VAL A 145 -1.04 1.45 -0.60
CA VAL A 145 0.00 2.43 -0.27
C VAL A 145 -0.32 3.07 1.07
N ILE A 146 0.63 3.04 2.00
CA ILE A 146 0.49 3.62 3.33
C ILE A 146 1.51 4.74 3.50
N TRP A 147 1.05 5.91 3.89
CA TRP A 147 1.91 7.06 4.16
C TRP A 147 2.21 7.18 5.64
N TYR A 148 3.47 7.48 5.94
CA TYR A 148 3.96 7.73 7.29
C TYR A 148 4.70 9.07 7.36
N ARG A 149 4.57 9.72 8.51
CA ARG A 149 5.50 10.74 9.00
C ARG A 149 6.12 10.21 10.27
N ASP A 150 7.43 10.02 10.23
CA ASP A 150 8.18 9.28 11.24
C ASP A 150 7.55 7.89 11.43
N ASN A 151 6.90 7.66 12.58
CA ASN A 151 6.17 6.41 12.90
C ASN A 151 4.65 6.60 12.90
N GLU A 152 4.15 7.80 12.61
CA GLU A 152 2.72 8.10 12.56
C GLU A 152 2.16 7.78 11.18
N LYS A 153 1.11 6.96 11.13
CA LYS A 153 0.37 6.66 9.90
C LYS A 153 -0.53 7.85 9.54
N LEU A 154 -0.33 8.42 8.35
CA LEU A 154 -1.06 9.60 7.86
C LEU A 154 -2.24 9.24 6.97
N SER A 155 -2.03 8.35 6.00
CA SER A 155 -3.07 7.97 5.04
C SER A 155 -2.87 6.56 4.51
N THR A 156 -3.91 6.04 3.86
CA THR A 156 -3.88 4.76 3.15
C THR A 156 -4.68 4.91 1.87
N GLU A 157 -4.12 4.42 0.78
CA GLU A 157 -4.75 4.38 -0.53
C GLU A 157 -4.70 2.95 -1.07
N THR A 158 -5.80 2.56 -1.70
CA THR A 158 -5.94 1.27 -2.39
C THR A 158 -6.30 1.55 -3.84
N PHE A 159 -5.86 0.69 -4.75
CA PHE A 159 -6.08 0.87 -6.19
C PHE A 159 -7.20 -0.06 -6.66
N ASN A 160 -8.15 0.50 -7.41
CA ASN A 160 -9.20 -0.27 -8.06
C ASN A 160 -8.73 -0.68 -9.47
N GLY A 161 -9.02 -1.92 -9.87
CA GLY A 161 -8.81 -2.40 -11.24
C GLY A 161 -8.34 -3.85 -11.28
N ASP A 162 -8.61 -4.55 -12.39
CA ASP A 162 -8.34 -5.98 -12.52
C ASP A 162 -7.04 -6.26 -13.29
N THR A 163 -6.04 -5.39 -13.12
CA THR A 163 -4.79 -5.48 -13.90
C THR A 163 -3.84 -6.48 -13.24
N VAL A 164 -3.73 -7.65 -13.86
CA VAL A 164 -2.83 -8.73 -13.44
C VAL A 164 -1.40 -8.58 -13.94
N THR A 165 -1.16 -7.71 -14.92
CA THR A 165 0.17 -7.42 -15.47
C THR A 165 0.84 -6.26 -14.73
N PRO A 166 2.18 -6.12 -14.79
CA PRO A 166 2.91 -5.04 -14.13
C PRO A 166 2.47 -3.67 -14.61
N VAL A 167 2.14 -2.80 -13.66
CA VAL A 167 1.76 -1.41 -13.90
C VAL A 167 2.52 -0.48 -12.96
N SER A 168 2.77 0.74 -13.41
CA SER A 168 3.33 1.80 -12.58
C SER A 168 2.23 2.77 -12.19
N VAL A 169 2.13 3.07 -10.90
CA VAL A 169 1.11 3.95 -10.31
C VAL A 169 1.76 4.96 -9.39
N SER A 170 1.03 6.02 -9.05
CA SER A 170 1.46 7.00 -8.06
C SER A 170 0.33 7.27 -7.07
N SER A 171 0.72 7.44 -5.81
CA SER A 171 -0.15 7.92 -4.72
C SER A 171 0.33 9.31 -4.34
N SER A 172 -0.59 10.23 -4.01
CA SER A 172 -0.25 11.60 -3.66
C SER A 172 -0.74 11.97 -2.27
N LEU A 173 0.13 12.58 -1.46
CA LEU A 173 -0.17 13.06 -0.12
C LEU A 173 -0.06 14.58 -0.06
N ARG A 174 -1.14 15.24 0.35
CA ARG A 174 -1.15 16.66 0.68
C ARG A 174 -0.71 16.87 2.12
N VAL A 175 0.35 17.66 2.32
CA VAL A 175 0.91 17.98 3.63
C VAL A 175 0.88 19.49 3.84
N THR A 176 0.36 19.94 4.98
CA THR A 176 0.51 21.35 5.40
C THR A 176 1.76 21.47 6.27
N ALA A 177 2.67 22.36 5.88
CA ALA A 177 3.91 22.56 6.59
C ALA A 177 3.67 23.19 7.97
N ASP A 178 4.27 22.61 9.00
CA ASP A 178 4.22 23.09 10.38
C ASP A 178 5.65 23.21 10.93
N ARG A 179 5.91 24.25 11.73
CA ARG A 179 7.20 24.48 12.38
C ARG A 179 7.68 23.27 13.20
N HIS A 180 6.75 22.52 13.80
CA HIS A 180 7.04 21.36 14.63
C HIS A 180 7.43 20.12 13.79
N HIS A 181 7.16 20.12 12.49
CA HIS A 181 7.51 19.02 11.58
C HIS A 181 8.83 19.26 10.83
N ASN A 182 9.60 20.30 11.17
CA ASN A 182 10.92 20.49 10.57
C ASN A 182 11.86 19.34 10.95
N GLY A 183 12.45 18.68 9.96
CA GLY A 183 13.25 17.47 10.12
C GLY A 183 12.46 16.17 10.19
N ALA A 184 11.13 16.21 10.13
CA ALA A 184 10.29 15.01 10.10
C ALA A 184 10.55 14.19 8.82
N LEU A 185 10.47 12.88 8.94
CA LEU A 185 10.76 11.95 7.85
C LEU A 185 9.47 11.39 7.27
N PHE A 186 9.16 11.79 6.04
CA PHE A 186 8.06 11.22 5.28
C PHE A 186 8.52 9.96 4.56
N ARG A 187 7.67 8.94 4.54
CA ARG A 187 7.91 7.71 3.78
C ARG A 187 6.58 7.12 3.33
N CYS A 188 6.60 6.46 2.18
CA CYS A 188 5.48 5.63 1.75
C CYS A 188 5.90 4.17 1.72
N GLU A 189 4.97 3.30 2.12
CA GLU A 189 5.10 1.86 2.05
C GLU A 189 4.11 1.32 1.02
N ALA A 190 4.62 0.62 0.00
CA ALA A 190 3.82 -0.15 -0.94
C ALA A 190 3.70 -1.58 -0.38
N VAL A 191 2.50 -1.96 0.04
CA VAL A 191 2.19 -3.27 0.61
C VAL A 191 1.37 -4.07 -0.39
N LEU A 192 1.90 -5.21 -0.81
CA LEU A 192 1.22 -6.16 -1.69
C LEU A 192 0.61 -7.29 -0.87
N HIS A 193 -0.72 -7.35 -0.85
CA HIS A 193 -1.49 -8.32 -0.07
C HIS A 193 -1.80 -9.56 -0.92
N LEU A 194 -1.16 -10.69 -0.61
CA LEU A 194 -1.20 -11.91 -1.42
C LEU A 194 -1.94 -13.06 -0.71
N GLY A 195 -2.82 -12.72 0.23
CA GLY A 195 -3.56 -13.67 1.06
C GLY A 195 -3.60 -13.21 2.53
N PRO A 196 -4.22 -14.00 3.41
CA PRO A 196 -4.43 -13.61 4.81
C PRO A 196 -3.12 -13.38 5.59
N GLU A 197 -2.08 -14.14 5.27
CA GLU A 197 -0.81 -14.16 6.01
C GLU A 197 0.37 -13.60 5.20
N LEU A 198 0.24 -13.46 3.88
CA LEU A 198 1.34 -13.04 3.00
C LEU A 198 1.19 -11.58 2.57
N ASN A 199 1.98 -10.71 3.20
CA ASN A 199 2.08 -9.30 2.85
C ASN A 199 3.53 -8.95 2.54
N LEU A 200 3.79 -8.40 1.34
CA LEU A 200 5.12 -7.99 0.91
C LEU A 200 5.21 -6.47 0.90
N THR A 201 6.13 -5.90 1.68
CA THR A 201 6.27 -4.45 1.81
C THR A 201 7.53 -3.96 1.12
N THR A 202 7.40 -2.92 0.31
CA THR A 202 8.53 -2.16 -0.25
C THR A 202 8.41 -0.71 0.21
N THR A 203 9.43 -0.20 0.88
CA THR A 203 9.43 1.14 1.50
C THR A 203 10.27 2.11 0.68
N SER A 204 9.79 3.34 0.52
CA SER A 204 10.57 4.42 -0.08
C SER A 204 11.78 4.79 0.77
N LYS A 205 12.77 5.44 0.15
CA LYS A 205 13.72 6.25 0.93
C LYS A 205 12.95 7.38 1.66
N PRO A 206 13.39 7.77 2.85
CA PRO A 206 12.73 8.83 3.60
C PRO A 206 12.95 10.20 2.93
N TYR A 207 11.92 11.02 2.94
CA TYR A 207 11.94 12.42 2.52
C TYR A 207 11.96 13.31 3.75
N THR A 208 13.02 14.08 3.95
CA THR A 208 13.15 14.98 5.10
C THR A 208 12.45 16.30 4.81
N ALA A 209 11.46 16.66 5.62
CA ALA A 209 10.84 17.97 5.54
C ALA A 209 11.79 19.06 6.05
N VAL A 210 12.01 20.09 5.23
CA VAL A 210 12.75 21.30 5.61
C VAL A 210 11.75 22.44 5.58
N VAL A 211 11.38 22.96 6.75
CA VAL A 211 10.34 23.99 6.89
C VAL A 211 10.98 25.35 7.20
N GLN A 212 10.84 26.30 6.28
CA GLN A 212 11.12 27.70 6.47
C GLN A 212 9.96 28.36 7.23
N CYS A 213 10.32 29.00 8.34
CA CYS A 213 9.39 29.78 9.14
C CYS A 213 9.77 31.26 9.02
N GLU A 214 8.83 32.12 8.63
CA GLU A 214 8.99 33.57 8.78
C GLU A 214 8.73 33.92 10.24
N PHE A 215 9.80 34.00 11.03
CA PHE A 215 9.72 34.64 12.32
C PHE A 215 9.76 36.16 12.11
N ILE A 216 8.65 36.86 12.36
CA ILE A 216 8.69 38.28 12.68
C ILE A 216 9.28 38.37 14.09
N ILE A 217 10.60 38.27 14.18
CA ILE A 217 11.32 38.54 15.43
C ILE A 217 11.31 40.05 15.57
N TYR A 218 10.52 40.59 16.50
CA TYR A 218 10.88 41.89 17.08
C TYR A 218 12.22 41.66 17.78
N LEU A 219 13.29 42.04 17.10
CA LEU A 219 14.66 41.81 17.55
C LEU A 219 14.94 42.70 18.75
N PHE A 220 14.51 42.28 19.94
CA PHE A 220 14.93 42.94 21.17
C PHE A 220 16.40 42.56 21.44
N ILE A 221 17.28 43.54 21.33
CA ILE A 221 18.71 43.42 21.64
C ILE A 221 18.95 43.77 23.11
N ILE A 222 20.13 43.46 23.67
CA ILE A 222 20.46 43.79 25.07
C ILE A 222 20.21 45.28 25.37
N HIS A 223 20.37 46.16 24.36
CA HIS A 223 20.08 47.60 24.46
C HIS A 223 18.60 47.94 24.70
N ASP A 224 17.68 47.02 24.46
CA ASP A 224 16.26 47.19 24.77
C ASP A 224 15.92 46.81 26.22
N SER A 225 16.89 46.37 27.02
CA SER A 225 16.68 46.21 28.46
C SER A 225 16.55 47.59 29.11
N GLY A 226 15.51 47.78 29.92
CA GLY A 226 15.30 49.07 30.56
C GLY A 226 13.92 49.26 31.15
N ASN A 227 13.70 50.47 31.68
CA ASN A 227 12.44 50.87 32.29
C ASN A 227 11.51 51.47 31.23
N TYR A 228 10.35 50.84 31.05
CA TYR A 228 9.30 51.29 30.15
C TYR A 228 8.19 51.97 30.96
N LEU A 229 7.90 53.23 30.62
CA LEU A 229 6.85 54.01 31.26
C LEU A 229 5.52 53.81 30.53
N LEU A 230 4.58 53.13 31.18
CA LEU A 230 3.19 53.04 30.76
C LEU A 230 2.45 54.26 31.28
N ARG A 231 1.83 55.03 30.39
CA ARG A 231 1.02 56.20 30.74
C ARG A 231 -0.42 56.02 30.27
N ALA A 232 -1.36 55.92 31.21
CA ALA A 232 -2.78 55.86 30.94
C ALA A 232 -3.42 57.21 31.25
N THR A 233 -4.12 57.82 30.29
CA THR A 233 -4.78 59.12 30.46
C THR A 233 -6.27 58.98 30.17
N ASN A 234 -7.11 59.49 31.06
CA ASN A 234 -8.55 59.61 30.84
C ASN A 234 -9.02 61.04 31.17
N LYS A 235 -10.33 61.30 30.98
CA LYS A 235 -10.95 62.61 31.25
C LYS A 235 -10.86 63.08 32.72
N HIS A 236 -10.44 62.21 33.63
CA HIS A 236 -10.34 62.46 35.07
C HIS A 236 -8.89 62.51 35.58
N GLY A 237 -7.90 62.25 34.74
CA GLY A 237 -6.50 62.33 35.13
C GLY A 237 -5.58 61.40 34.35
N THR A 238 -4.31 61.39 34.75
CA THR A 238 -3.26 60.54 34.18
C THR A 238 -2.65 59.67 35.26
N ALA A 239 -2.57 58.37 35.01
CA ALA A 239 -1.82 57.41 35.81
C ALA A 239 -0.57 56.96 35.04
N THR A 240 0.55 56.78 35.73
CA THR A 240 1.77 56.22 35.15
C THR A 240 2.24 55.02 35.94
N HIS A 241 2.82 54.03 35.26
CA HIS A 241 3.42 52.85 35.84
C HIS A 241 4.69 52.49 35.08
N THR A 242 5.73 52.07 35.78
CA THR A 242 7.00 51.70 35.15
C THR A 242 7.19 50.20 35.22
N VAL A 243 7.51 49.58 34.08
CA VAL A 243 7.83 48.15 33.97
C VAL A 243 9.29 48.01 33.56
N TYR A 244 10.05 47.20 34.28
CA TYR A 244 11.42 46.87 33.88
C TYR A 244 11.41 45.64 32.97
N LEU A 245 11.99 45.77 31.77
CA LEU A 245 12.24 44.66 30.86
C LEU A 245 13.70 44.24 30.99
N ASP A 246 13.94 42.99 31.33
CA ASP A 246 15.27 42.39 31.41
C ASP A 246 15.48 41.41 30.25
N VAL A 247 16.29 41.77 29.25
CA VAL A 247 16.58 40.92 28.10
C VAL A 247 17.83 40.07 28.40
N LEU A 248 17.63 38.87 28.95
CA LEU A 248 18.70 37.95 29.28
C LEU A 248 19.09 37.07 28.08
N CYS A 249 20.31 37.20 27.54
CA CYS A 249 20.81 36.27 26.53
C CYS A 249 21.15 34.90 27.14
N LYS A 250 20.35 33.87 26.87
CA LYS A 250 20.76 32.47 27.03
C LYS A 250 21.16 31.89 25.66
N PHE A 251 22.38 31.38 25.56
CA PHE A 251 22.89 30.69 24.37
C PHE A 251 22.16 29.36 24.17
N TYR A 252 21.03 29.36 23.47
CA TYR A 252 20.47 28.13 22.92
C TYR A 252 21.06 27.92 21.54
N CYS A 253 21.95 26.94 21.44
CA CYS A 253 22.52 26.48 20.18
C CYS A 253 21.41 25.78 19.38
N LEU A 254 20.56 26.56 18.70
CA LEU A 254 19.79 26.04 17.58
C LEU A 254 20.82 25.58 16.55
N LYS A 255 20.71 24.32 16.14
CA LYS A 255 21.53 23.69 15.10
C LYS A 255 21.16 24.27 13.71
N LEU A 256 21.10 25.59 13.60
CA LEU A 256 21.13 26.34 12.36
C LEU A 256 22.60 26.72 12.16
N GLN A 257 23.22 26.15 11.13
CA GLN A 257 24.51 26.66 10.66
C GLN A 257 24.34 28.16 10.39
N LYS A 258 25.06 28.96 11.21
CA LYS A 258 25.09 30.43 11.31
C LYS A 258 24.16 31.03 12.37
N TYR A 259 24.75 31.20 13.55
CA TYR A 259 24.62 32.34 14.47
C TYR A 259 23.25 33.03 14.56
N PHE A 260 22.26 32.42 15.18
CA PHE A 260 21.11 33.17 15.71
C PHE A 260 20.67 32.63 17.08
N CYS A 261 20.48 33.54 18.03
CA CYS A 261 20.03 33.26 19.39
C CYS A 261 18.51 33.56 19.46
N MET A 262 17.69 32.62 19.96
CA MET A 262 16.25 32.82 20.20
C MET A 262 15.93 32.77 21.70
N LEU A 263 15.03 33.66 22.14
CA LEU A 263 14.42 33.64 23.48
C LEU A 263 12.92 33.29 23.33
N LEU A 264 12.45 32.32 24.11
CA LEU A 264 11.01 32.10 24.35
C LEU A 264 10.63 32.85 25.64
N CYS A 265 9.52 33.59 25.58
CA CYS A 265 8.83 34.13 26.76
C CYS A 265 7.85 33.07 27.29
#